data_AF-A0A3A1R7I4-F1
#
_entry.id   AF-A0A3A1R7I4-F1
#
_cell.length_a   1.000
_cell.length_b   1.000
_cell.length_c   1.000
_cell.angle_alpha   90.00
_cell.angle_beta   90.00
_cell.angle_gamma   90.00
#
_symmetry.space_group_name_H-M   'P 1'
#
loop_
_entity.id
_entity.type
_entity.pdbx_description
1 polymer ?
#
loop_
_entity_poly.entity_id
_entity_poly.type
_entity_poly.pdbx_seq_one_letter_code
_entity_poly.pdbx_strand_id
1 'polypeptide(L)' 'MAKRRQGQTTKLAGRTYEPADYGKKDELSQGLAMTHEQATDSLTEGTIDGKIDDAAGQDIDLNR' A
#
# COMPACT_ATOMS: atom_id res chain seq x y z
N MET A 1 9.73 -11.85 33.51
CA MET A 1 8.80 -11.72 32.36
C MET A 1 9.50 -10.93 31.23
N ALA A 2 10.36 -11.54 30.40
CA ALA A 2 11.09 -10.77 29.35
C ALA A 2 11.37 -11.52 28.03
N LYS A 3 11.01 -12.82 27.90
CA LYS A 3 11.49 -13.65 26.77
C LYS A 3 10.52 -13.82 25.60
N ARG A 4 9.36 -13.12 25.60
CA ARG A 4 8.29 -13.30 24.59
C ARG A 4 8.19 -12.19 23.52
N ARG A 5 8.99 -11.12 23.58
CA ARG A 5 8.87 -9.97 22.66
C ARG A 5 9.86 -9.96 21.49
N GLN A 6 10.99 -10.67 21.57
CA GLN A 6 12.06 -10.61 20.56
C GLN A 6 11.73 -11.26 19.20
N GLY A 7 10.77 -12.20 19.16
CA GLY A 7 10.45 -12.96 17.93
C GLY A 7 9.38 -12.34 17.02
N GLN A 8 8.68 -11.29 17.46
CA GLN A 8 7.64 -10.63 16.66
C GLN A 8 8.16 -9.35 16.00
N THR A 9 9.01 -8.59 16.68
CA THR A 9 9.63 -7.37 16.15
C THR A 9 10.57 -7.64 14.96
N THR A 10 11.27 -8.78 14.98
CA THR A 10 12.15 -9.22 13.89
C THR A 10 11.40 -9.64 12.63
N LYS A 11 10.10 -9.97 12.71
CA LYS A 11 9.27 -10.28 11.53
C LYS A 11 8.77 -9.03 10.80
N LEU A 12 8.74 -7.90 11.49
CA LEU A 12 8.31 -6.60 10.97
C LEU A 12 9.47 -5.87 10.30
N ALA A 13 10.64 -5.87 10.94
CA ALA A 13 11.82 -5.20 10.41
C ALA A 13 12.35 -5.87 9.14
N GLY A 14 12.56 -5.10 8.08
CA GLY A 14 13.12 -5.58 6.81
C GLY A 14 12.12 -6.25 5.86
N ARG A 15 10.84 -6.32 6.23
CA ARG A 15 9.79 -6.77 5.31
C ARG A 15 9.53 -5.71 4.25
N THR A 16 9.45 -6.14 2.99
CA THR A 16 9.03 -5.32 1.84
C THR A 16 7.68 -5.80 1.32
N TYR A 17 7.07 -5.00 0.45
CA TYR A 17 5.86 -5.39 -0.26
C TYR A 17 6.08 -6.69 -1.06
N GLU A 18 5.08 -7.56 -1.02
CA GLU A 18 4.97 -8.77 -1.85
C GLU A 18 3.60 -8.80 -2.54
N PRO A 19 3.46 -9.30 -3.79
CA PRO A 19 2.17 -9.34 -4.48
C PRO A 19 1.02 -10.02 -3.73
N ALA A 20 1.35 -11.03 -2.91
CA ALA A 20 0.38 -11.73 -2.08
C ALA A 20 -0.21 -10.85 -0.95
N ASP A 21 0.39 -9.70 -0.64
CA ASP A 21 -0.04 -8.82 0.45
C ASP A 21 -1.39 -8.17 0.21
N TYR A 22 -1.81 -8.00 -1.07
CA TYR A 22 -3.17 -7.59 -1.43
C TYR A 22 -4.26 -8.54 -0.91
N GLY A 23 -3.95 -9.84 -0.76
CA GLY A 23 -4.89 -10.86 -0.30
C GLY A 23 -4.86 -11.11 1.22
N LYS A 24 -3.93 -10.49 1.94
CA LYS A 24 -3.73 -10.72 3.38
C LYS A 24 -4.58 -9.75 4.21
N LYS A 25 -4.97 -10.21 5.40
CA LYS A 25 -5.85 -9.47 6.32
C LYS A 25 -5.12 -8.83 7.50
N ASP A 26 -3.81 -9.03 7.63
CA ASP A 26 -3.04 -8.37 8.67
C ASP A 26 -2.67 -6.94 8.26
N GLU A 27 -2.67 -6.04 9.24
CA GLU A 27 -2.48 -4.61 9.07
C GLU A 27 -1.17 -4.25 8.35
N LEU A 28 -0.10 -4.98 8.65
CA LEU A 28 1.20 -4.76 8.00
C LEU A 28 1.14 -5.04 6.51
N SER A 29 0.53 -6.16 6.11
CA SER A 29 0.32 -6.50 4.70
C SER A 29 -0.55 -5.46 4.00
N GLN A 30 -1.65 -5.04 4.64
CA GLN A 30 -2.55 -4.04 4.07
C GLN A 30 -1.86 -2.68 3.87
N GLY A 31 -1.05 -2.24 4.84
CA GLY A 31 -0.28 -1.00 4.72
C GLY A 31 0.79 -1.06 3.62
N LEU A 32 1.50 -2.19 3.50
CA LEU A 32 2.47 -2.41 2.42
C LEU A 32 1.79 -2.40 1.03
N ALA A 33 0.64 -3.07 0.91
CA ALA A 33 -0.14 -3.09 -0.33
C ALA A 33 -0.68 -1.71 -0.70
N MET A 34 -1.24 -0.97 0.27
CA MET A 34 -1.78 0.37 0.07
C MET A 34 -0.71 1.37 -0.38
N THR A 35 0.48 1.33 0.22
CA THR A 35 1.57 2.23 -0.18
C THR A 35 2.18 1.86 -1.53
N HIS A 36 2.17 0.57 -1.90
CA HIS A 36 2.56 0.12 -3.24
C HIS A 36 1.58 0.62 -4.31
N GLU A 37 0.27 0.55 -4.03
CA GLU A 37 -0.78 1.12 -4.88
C GLU A 37 -0.58 2.64 -5.02
N GLN A 38 -0.48 3.39 -3.92
CA GLN A 38 -0.27 4.85 -3.97
C GLN A 38 0.97 5.26 -4.78
N ALA A 39 2.07 4.52 -4.67
CA ALA A 39 3.28 4.78 -5.45
C ALA A 39 3.09 4.50 -6.95
N THR A 40 2.31 3.47 -7.26
CA THR A 40 1.95 3.12 -8.65
C THR A 40 0.99 4.16 -9.23
N ASP A 41 -0.07 4.52 -8.51
CA ASP A 41 -1.04 5.56 -8.89
C ASP A 41 -0.31 6.89 -9.16
N SER A 42 0.60 7.30 -8.27
CA SER A 42 1.44 8.49 -8.51
C SER A 42 2.25 8.44 -9.80
N LEU A 43 2.72 7.25 -10.18
CA LEU A 43 3.55 7.06 -11.37
C LEU A 43 2.70 7.01 -12.66
N THR A 44 1.52 6.39 -12.61
CA THR A 44 0.65 6.21 -13.77
C THR A 44 -0.34 7.34 -13.98
N GLU A 45 -0.92 7.86 -12.91
CA GLU A 45 -1.99 8.86 -12.91
C GLU A 45 -1.46 10.25 -12.51
N GLY A 46 -0.30 10.32 -11.85
CA GLY A 46 0.33 11.59 -11.47
C GLY A 46 -0.12 12.14 -10.11
N THR A 47 -1.22 11.63 -9.55
CA THR A 47 -1.74 12.02 -8.23
C THR A 47 -2.17 10.77 -7.42
N ILE A 48 -2.38 10.96 -6.11
CA ILE A 48 -2.86 9.91 -5.18
C ILE A 48 -4.22 10.26 -4.56
N ASP A 49 -4.86 11.31 -5.07
CA ASP A 49 -6.11 11.86 -4.53
C ASP A 49 -7.35 11.06 -4.99
N GLY A 50 -7.15 9.92 -5.64
CA GLY A 50 -8.22 9.09 -6.17
C GLY A 50 -8.86 9.69 -7.41
N LYS A 51 -8.12 10.49 -8.16
CA LYS A 51 -8.55 11.05 -9.44
C LYS A 51 -7.75 10.45 -10.58
N ILE A 52 -8.43 10.23 -11.70
CA ILE A 52 -7.80 9.80 -12.94
C ILE A 52 -7.91 10.89 -13.99
N ASP A 53 -6.85 11.09 -14.76
CA ASP A 53 -6.91 11.90 -15.97
C ASP A 53 -7.68 11.15 -17.05
N ASP A 54 -8.72 11.78 -17.60
CA ASP A 54 -9.36 11.29 -18.81
C ASP A 54 -8.47 11.48 -20.05
N ALA A 55 -8.90 10.94 -21.20
CA ALA A 55 -8.14 11.10 -22.45
C ALA A 55 -7.99 12.57 -22.92
N ALA A 56 -8.75 13.50 -22.34
CA ALA A 56 -8.67 14.94 -22.56
C ALA A 56 -7.88 15.68 -21.46
N GLY A 57 -7.34 14.96 -20.47
CA GLY A 57 -6.56 15.50 -19.35
C GLY A 57 -7.40 16.19 -18.27
N GLN A 58 -8.66 15.78 -18.10
CA GLN A 58 -9.50 16.24 -16.99
C GLN A 58 -9.53 15.22 -15.85
N ASP A 59 -9.35 15.73 -14.62
CA ASP A 59 -9.48 14.93 -13.40
C ASP A 59 -10.92 14.40 -13.22
N ILE A 60 -11.04 13.09 -13.01
CA ILE A 60 -12.30 12.41 -12.66
C ILE A 60 -12.13 11.75 -11.29
N ASP A 61 -13.00 12.12 -10.33
CA ASP A 61 -13.05 11.48 -9.01
C ASP A 61 -13.50 10.01 -9.12
N LEU A 62 -12.67 9.09 -8.62
CA LEU A 62 -13.05 7.70 -8.38
C LEU A 62 -13.76 7.63 -7.02
N ASN A 63 -15.11 7.57 -7.06
CA ASN A 63 -15.91 7.29 -5.88
C ASN A 63 -15.57 5.88 -5.35
N ARG A 64 -14.62 5.79 -4.41
CA ARG A 64 -14.23 4.55 -3.71
C ARG A 64 -15.27 4.14 -2.66
#